data_AF-A0A127JW06-F1
#
_entry.id   AF-A0A127JW06-F1
#
_cell.length_a   1.000
_cell.length_b   1.000
_cell.length_c   1.000
_cell.angle_alpha   90.00
_cell.angle_beta   90.00
_cell.angle_gamma   90.00
#
_symmetry.space_group_name_H-M   'P 1'
#
loop_
_entity.id
_entity.type
_entity.pdbx_description
1 polymer ?
#
loop_
_entity_poly.entity_id
_entity_poly.type
_entity_poly.pdbx_seq_one_letter_code
_entity_poly.pdbx_strand_id
1 'polypeptide(L)'
;MNRNIALALVSACMAAGPAFADDITVDPQPFVSTLTRAQVMEELNQFRRSGVNPWADDYNQLAQFRSTSNRAEVRAEYLASRGEVEAFTGEDSGSAYISRMAAMSAHPAMRTIAQGE
;
A
#
# COMPACT_ATOMS: atom_id res chain seq x y z
N MET A 1 44.65 2.54 -4.67
CA MET A 1 43.47 1.71 -5.01
C MET A 1 43.75 0.29 -4.52
N ASN A 2 43.00 -0.21 -3.53
CA ASN A 2 43.33 -1.46 -2.81
C ASN A 2 43.08 -2.69 -3.70
N ARG A 3 44.12 -3.52 -3.89
CA ARG A 3 44.07 -4.78 -4.66
C ARG A 3 42.92 -5.71 -4.26
N ASN A 4 42.50 -5.62 -3.00
CA ASN A 4 41.39 -6.39 -2.42
C ASN A 4 40.02 -5.96 -2.99
N ILE A 5 39.86 -4.70 -3.40
CA ILE A 5 38.63 -4.19 -4.03
C ILE A 5 38.54 -4.70 -5.48
N ALA A 6 39.68 -4.78 -6.18
CA ALA A 6 39.72 -5.30 -7.54
C ALA A 6 39.37 -6.80 -7.62
N LEU A 7 39.83 -7.61 -6.65
CA LEU A 7 39.51 -9.04 -6.56
C LEU A 7 38.03 -9.32 -6.22
N ALA A 8 37.42 -8.49 -5.38
CA ALA A 8 36.00 -8.61 -5.06
C ALA A 8 35.10 -8.29 -6.26
N LEU A 9 35.50 -7.33 -7.11
CA LEU A 9 34.72 -6.92 -8.28
C LEU A 9 34.75 -7.97 -9.41
N VAL A 10 35.89 -8.64 -9.61
CA VAL A 10 36.02 -9.68 -10.66
C VAL A 10 35.20 -10.94 -10.32
N SER A 11 35.08 -11.27 -9.03
CA SER A 11 34.33 -12.45 -8.57
C SER A 11 32.81 -12.33 -8.76
N ALA A 12 32.27 -11.10 -8.76
CA ALA A 12 30.83 -10.86 -8.88
C ALA A 12 30.29 -11.00 -10.32
N CYS A 13 31.15 -10.89 -11.34
CA CYS A 13 30.72 -10.91 -12.75
C CYS A 13 30.60 -12.33 -13.34
N MET A 14 31.12 -13.37 -12.68
CA MET A 14 31.20 -14.72 -13.25
C MET A 14 29.96 -15.60 -13.02
N ALA A 15 28.95 -15.11 -12.29
CA ALA A 15 27.73 -15.87 -11.98
C ALA A 15 26.56 -15.63 -12.96
N ALA A 16 26.73 -14.76 -13.96
CA ALA A 16 25.69 -14.49 -14.96
C ALA A 16 25.87 -15.42 -16.18
N GLY A 17 25.34 -16.64 -16.08
CA GLY A 17 25.17 -17.51 -17.25
C GLY A 17 24.08 -16.95 -18.18
N PRO A 18 24.11 -17.26 -19.49
CA PRO A 18 23.03 -16.89 -20.40
C PRO A 18 21.71 -17.54 -19.96
N ALA A 19 20.69 -16.74 -19.72
CA ALA A 19 19.31 -17.20 -19.66
C ALA A 19 18.81 -17.33 -21.10
N PHE A 20 18.83 -18.55 -21.65
CA PHE A 20 18.15 -18.82 -22.90
C PHE A 20 16.64 -18.92 -22.62
N ALA A 21 15.83 -18.20 -23.39
CA ALA A 21 14.41 -18.46 -23.40
C ALA A 21 14.19 -19.91 -23.85
N ASP A 22 13.38 -20.64 -23.10
CA ASP A 22 12.96 -21.99 -23.48
C ASP A 22 12.19 -21.95 -24.81
N ASP A 23 12.19 -23.05 -25.57
CA ASP A 23 11.43 -23.12 -26.82
C ASP A 23 9.92 -22.99 -26.51
N ILE A 24 9.20 -22.24 -27.33
CA ILE A 24 7.76 -22.09 -27.13
C ILE A 24 7.10 -23.43 -27.45
N THR A 25 6.74 -24.18 -26.41
CA THR A 25 5.91 -25.37 -26.59
C THR A 25 4.52 -24.91 -27.02
N VAL A 26 4.30 -24.86 -28.33
CA VAL A 26 2.98 -24.57 -28.90
C VAL A 26 2.09 -25.76 -28.59
N ASP A 27 1.06 -25.57 -27.77
CA ASP A 27 0.02 -26.58 -27.57
C ASP A 27 -0.65 -26.85 -28.93
N PRO A 28 -0.49 -28.04 -29.52
CA PRO A 28 -1.07 -28.35 -30.82
C PRO A 28 -2.57 -28.64 -30.71
N GLN A 29 -3.12 -28.76 -29.50
CA GLN A 29 -4.53 -29.07 -29.31
C GLN A 29 -5.38 -27.79 -29.42
N PRO A 30 -6.32 -27.72 -30.36
CA PRO A 30 -7.24 -26.60 -30.42
C PRO A 30 -8.13 -26.60 -29.18
N PHE A 31 -8.25 -25.45 -28.51
CA PHE A 31 -9.21 -25.28 -27.44
C PHE A 31 -10.64 -25.41 -27.99
N VAL A 32 -11.37 -26.40 -27.48
CA VAL A 32 -12.79 -26.58 -27.75
C VAL A 32 -13.56 -26.33 -26.47
N SER A 33 -14.29 -25.22 -26.41
CA SER A 33 -15.16 -24.92 -25.28
C SER A 33 -16.29 -25.93 -25.19
N THR A 34 -16.60 -26.40 -23.99
CA THR A 34 -17.82 -27.17 -23.69
C THR A 34 -19.04 -26.27 -23.51
N LEU A 35 -18.84 -24.95 -23.46
CA LEU A 35 -19.90 -23.96 -23.27
C LEU A 35 -20.50 -23.53 -24.60
N THR A 36 -21.81 -23.29 -24.57
CA THR A 36 -22.50 -22.61 -25.67
C THR A 36 -22.11 -21.13 -25.72
N ARG A 37 -22.28 -20.51 -26.89
CA ARG A 37 -22.07 -19.05 -27.05
C ARG A 37 -22.89 -18.23 -26.05
N ALA A 38 -24.12 -18.66 -25.75
CA ALA A 38 -24.98 -17.98 -24.80
C ALA A 38 -24.38 -17.99 -23.38
N GLN A 39 -23.84 -19.13 -22.95
CA GLN A 39 -23.17 -19.27 -21.66
C GLN A 39 -21.91 -18.41 -21.58
N VAL A 40 -21.06 -18.41 -22.62
CA VAL A 40 -19.86 -17.56 -22.65
C VAL A 40 -20.20 -16.07 -22.57
N MET A 41 -21.26 -15.64 -23.28
CA MET A 41 -21.70 -14.24 -23.22
C MET A 41 -22.25 -13.87 -21.84
N GLU A 42 -22.91 -14.80 -21.15
CA GLU A 42 -23.39 -14.61 -19.79
C GLU A 42 -22.22 -14.47 -18.80
N GLU A 43 -21.22 -15.35 -18.87
CA GLU A 43 -20.02 -15.25 -18.03
C GLU A 43 -19.25 -13.95 -18.27
N LEU A 44 -19.11 -13.53 -19.54
CA LEU A 44 -18.48 -12.26 -19.89
C LEU A 44 -19.27 -11.07 -19.32
N ASN A 45 -20.61 -11.12 -19.35
CA ASN A 45 -21.44 -10.07 -18.77
C ASN A 45 -21.33 -10.03 -17.24
N GLN A 46 -21.28 -11.20 -16.57
CA GLN A 46 -21.05 -11.28 -15.13
C GLN A 46 -19.69 -10.72 -14.75
N PHE A 47 -18.63 -11.09 -15.48
CA PHE A 47 -17.29 -10.57 -15.28
C PHE A 47 -17.24 -9.05 -15.42
N ARG A 48 -17.86 -8.48 -16.46
CA ARG A 48 -17.94 -7.02 -16.65
C ARG A 48 -18.64 -6.30 -15.51
N ARG A 49 -19.67 -6.92 -14.90
CA ARG A 49 -20.40 -6.36 -13.75
C ARG A 49 -19.62 -6.47 -12.45
N SER A 50 -18.68 -7.42 -12.34
CA SER A 50 -17.89 -7.63 -11.12
C SER A 50 -16.94 -6.47 -10.81
N GLY A 51 -16.56 -5.67 -11.82
CA GLY A 51 -15.57 -4.59 -11.66
C GLY A 51 -14.14 -5.08 -11.44
N VAL A 52 -13.88 -6.38 -11.57
CA VAL A 52 -12.54 -6.97 -11.49
C VAL A 52 -11.74 -6.59 -12.74
N ASN A 53 -10.53 -6.08 -12.56
CA ASN A 53 -9.60 -5.82 -13.65
C ASN A 53 -8.89 -7.13 -14.02
N PRO A 54 -9.08 -7.67 -15.25
CA PRO A 54 -8.43 -8.92 -15.67
C PRO A 54 -6.91 -8.77 -15.87
N TRP A 55 -6.42 -7.54 -15.97
CA TRP A 55 -5.01 -7.19 -16.14
C TRP A 55 -4.41 -6.63 -14.85
N ALA A 56 -5.05 -6.84 -13.71
CA ALA A 56 -4.44 -6.47 -12.44
C ALA A 56 -3.31 -7.45 -12.14
N ASP A 57 -2.08 -6.94 -12.13
CA ASP A 57 -0.90 -7.71 -11.72
C ASP A 57 -0.87 -7.92 -10.19
N ASP A 58 -1.63 -7.11 -9.43
CA ASP A 58 -1.67 -7.12 -7.97
C ASP A 58 -3.10 -7.23 -7.40
N TYR A 59 -3.19 -7.82 -6.20
CA TYR A 59 -4.44 -7.91 -5.43
C TYR A 59 -4.84 -6.55 -4.85
N ASN A 60 -6.01 -6.04 -5.25
CA ASN A 60 -6.59 -4.84 -4.66
C ASN A 60 -7.26 -5.15 -3.31
N GLN A 61 -6.53 -4.94 -2.22
CA GLN A 61 -7.02 -5.12 -0.85
C GLN A 61 -8.25 -4.27 -0.51
N LEU A 62 -8.46 -3.17 -1.22
CA LEU A 62 -9.56 -2.24 -1.00
C LEU A 62 -10.75 -2.50 -1.95
N ALA A 63 -10.75 -3.58 -2.74
CA ALA A 63 -11.83 -3.88 -3.70
C ALA A 63 -13.23 -3.92 -3.06
N GLN A 64 -13.31 -4.44 -1.83
CA GLN A 64 -14.55 -4.55 -1.07
C GLN A 64 -14.73 -3.42 -0.05
N PHE A 65 -13.77 -2.51 0.08
CA PHE A 65 -13.89 -1.39 1.01
C PHE A 65 -15.04 -0.48 0.58
N ARG A 66 -15.90 -0.13 1.54
CA ARG A 66 -16.97 0.85 1.38
C ARG A 66 -16.90 1.79 2.58
N SER A 67 -16.57 3.05 2.33
CA SER A 67 -16.58 4.09 3.37
C SER A 67 -17.99 4.29 3.89
N THR A 68 -18.15 4.37 5.21
CA THR A 68 -19.39 4.83 5.85
C THR A 68 -19.47 6.34 5.94
N SER A 69 -18.33 7.03 5.84
CA SER A 69 -18.24 8.49 5.91
C SER A 69 -18.48 9.13 4.54
N ASN A 70 -19.16 10.27 4.54
CA ASN A 70 -19.34 11.07 3.34
C ASN A 70 -18.15 12.02 3.10
N ARG A 71 -18.07 12.61 1.90
CA ARG A 71 -16.96 13.48 1.51
C ARG A 71 -16.82 14.72 2.42
N ALA A 72 -17.93 15.30 2.88
CA ALA A 72 -17.89 16.48 3.72
C ALA A 72 -17.34 16.15 5.12
N GLU A 73 -17.74 15.00 5.67
CA GLU A 73 -17.22 14.48 6.94
C GLU A 73 -15.71 14.22 6.86
N VAL A 74 -15.25 13.51 5.84
CA VAL A 74 -13.81 13.22 5.65
C VAL A 74 -13.00 14.52 5.54
N ARG A 75 -13.53 15.53 4.85
CA ARG A 75 -12.87 16.84 4.74
C ARG A 75 -12.85 17.58 6.07
N ALA A 76 -13.96 17.57 6.81
CA ALA A 76 -14.03 18.21 8.12
C ALA A 76 -13.05 17.56 9.11
N GLU A 77 -12.99 16.24 9.13
CA GLU A 77 -12.05 15.46 9.94
C GLU A 77 -10.59 15.78 9.58
N TYR A 78 -10.26 15.78 8.28
CA TYR A 78 -8.90 16.11 7.83
C TYR A 78 -8.51 17.55 8.20
N LEU A 79 -9.43 18.52 8.06
CA LEU A 79 -9.14 19.90 8.45
C LEU A 79 -8.95 20.03 9.96
N ALA A 80 -9.72 19.29 10.77
CA ALA A 80 -9.58 19.26 12.21
C ALA A 80 -8.25 18.62 12.66
N SER A 81 -7.77 17.61 11.95
CA SER A 81 -6.52 16.89 12.24
C SER A 81 -5.31 17.36 11.42
N ARG A 82 -5.43 18.46 10.65
CA ARG A 82 -4.40 18.86 9.68
C ARG A 82 -3.02 19.06 10.31
N GLY A 83 -2.96 19.67 11.50
CA GLY A 83 -1.70 19.88 12.22
C GLY A 83 -1.08 18.60 12.77
N GLU A 84 -1.89 17.59 13.06
CA GLU A 84 -1.41 16.25 13.42
C GLU A 84 -0.85 15.52 12.19
N VAL A 85 -1.57 15.56 11.06
CA VAL A 85 -1.09 14.99 9.80
C VAL A 85 0.24 15.61 9.39
N GLU A 86 0.36 16.93 9.46
CA GLU A 86 1.62 17.64 9.17
C GLU A 86 2.75 17.18 10.09
N ALA A 87 2.48 17.00 11.39
CA ALA A 87 3.48 16.52 12.33
C ALA A 87 3.99 15.11 12.00
N PHE A 88 3.09 14.18 11.63
CA PHE A 88 3.44 12.79 11.33
C PHE A 88 4.03 12.58 9.93
N THR A 89 3.76 13.49 9.00
CA THR A 89 4.29 13.42 7.62
C THR A 89 5.55 14.26 7.41
N GLY A 90 5.89 15.13 8.36
CA GLY A 90 7.12 15.91 8.37
C GLY A 90 8.36 15.09 8.78
N GLU A 91 9.52 15.74 8.72
CA GLU A 91 10.84 15.11 8.93
C GLU A 91 10.97 14.41 10.30
N ASP A 92 10.37 14.99 11.33
CA ASP A 92 10.42 14.49 12.70
C ASP A 92 9.43 13.34 12.97
N SER A 93 8.61 12.95 11.98
CA SER A 93 7.68 11.80 12.05
C SER A 93 6.77 11.81 13.30
N GLY A 94 6.42 13.00 13.79
CA GLY A 94 5.57 13.20 14.97
C GLY A 94 6.28 13.07 16.32
N SER A 95 7.61 12.92 16.38
CA SER A 95 8.31 12.70 17.65
C SER A 95 8.11 13.85 18.66
N ALA A 96 8.21 15.10 18.20
CA ALA A 96 7.95 16.29 19.00
C ALA A 96 6.45 16.46 19.29
N TYR A 97 5.55 16.03 18.38
CA TYR A 97 4.10 16.07 18.59
C TYR A 97 3.66 15.13 19.72
N ILE A 98 4.17 13.91 19.71
CA ILE A 98 3.90 12.93 20.75
C ILE A 98 4.52 13.39 22.07
N SER A 99 5.76 13.90 22.04
CA SER A 99 6.44 14.40 23.25
C SER A 99 5.67 15.53 23.93
N ARG A 100 5.12 16.49 23.16
CA ARG A 100 4.28 17.57 23.71
C ARG A 100 2.94 17.04 24.26
N MET A 101 2.30 16.09 23.57
CA MET A 101 1.06 15.47 24.05
C MET A 101 1.27 14.67 25.33
N ALA A 102 2.35 13.90 25.42
CA ALA A 102 2.72 13.13 26.60
C ALA A 102 2.99 14.05 27.80
N ALA A 103 3.72 15.15 27.59
CA ALA A 103 3.97 16.15 28.63
C ALA A 103 2.67 16.82 29.11
N MET A 104 1.74 17.13 28.21
CA MET A 104 0.44 17.71 28.53
C MET A 104 -0.47 16.74 29.28
N SER A 105 -0.39 15.44 28.96
CA SER A 105 -1.16 14.38 29.63
C SER A 105 -0.59 14.02 31.01
N ALA A 106 0.73 14.20 31.21
CA ALA A 106 1.42 13.90 32.46
C ALA A 106 1.29 15.00 33.53
N HIS A 107 0.72 16.17 33.21
CA HIS A 107 0.40 17.22 34.18
C HIS A 107 -1.11 17.25 34.47
N PRO A 108 -1.64 16.47 35.42
CA PRO A 108 -2.95 16.74 35.97
C PRO A 108 -2.90 18.11 36.68
N ALA A 109 -3.89 18.96 36.42
CA ALA A 109 -3.99 20.30 36.98
C ALA A 109 -3.73 20.26 38.49
N MET A 110 -2.61 20.84 38.92
CA MET A 110 -2.35 21.11 40.32
C MET A 110 -3.37 22.18 40.72
N ARG A 111 -4.52 21.73 41.23
CA ARG A 111 -5.58 22.59 41.78
C ARG A 111 -4.98 23.24 43.02
N THR A 112 -4.34 24.39 42.83
CA THR A 112 -3.92 25.28 43.90
C THR A 112 -5.17 25.81 44.59
N ILE A 113 -5.65 25.06 45.59
CA ILE A 113 -6.47 25.61 46.67
C ILE A 113 -5.50 26.30 47.62
N ALA A 114 -5.15 27.54 47.28
CA ALA A 114 -4.55 28.48 48.22
C ALA A 114 -5.64 29.46 48.66
N GLN A 115 -5.86 29.46 49.97
CA GLN A 115 -6.73 30.35 50.73
C GLN A 115 -6.29 31.82 50.62
N GLY A 116 -7.27 32.71 50.82
CA GLY A 116 -7.14 34.15 51.06
C GLY A 116 -8.49 34.79 50.69
N GLU A 117 -9.29 35.36 51.58
CA GLU A 117 -9.09 35.94 52.92
C GLU A 117 -10.25 35.59 53.86
#